data_AF-A0A5M3Q257-F1
#
_entry.id   AF-A0A5M3Q257-F1
#
_cell.length_a   1.000
_cell.length_b   1.000
_cell.length_c   1.000
_cell.angle_alpha   90.00
_cell.angle_beta   90.00
_cell.angle_gamma   90.00
#
_symmetry.space_group_name_H-M   'P 1'
#
loop_
_entity.id
_entity.type
_entity.pdbx_description
1 polymer ?
#
loop_
_entity_poly.entity_id
_entity_poly.type
_entity_poly.pdbx_seq_one_letter_code
_entity_poly.pdbx_strand_id
1 'polypeptide(L)'
;MSEQTFFQFKQTRERITFRDIIKTGDEVAASYLNISAADLLSDDPAVKAEVKEGLDRKAFGYRFGDSEEFNKFIEIEADGSYYLILGNTEYVGSTSEELEKLEQELFEWGEG
;
A
#
# COMPACT_ATOMS: atom_id res chain seq x y z
N MET A 1 0.67 -16.72 11.86
CA MET A 1 0.53 -15.79 12.98
C MET A 1 1.90 -15.21 13.24
N SER A 2 2.11 -13.93 12.93
CA SER A 2 3.37 -13.26 13.22
C SER A 2 3.41 -12.92 14.71
N GLU A 3 4.58 -12.92 15.37
CA GLU A 3 4.70 -12.45 16.77
C GLU A 3 4.91 -10.93 16.85
N GLN A 4 4.80 -10.22 15.72
CA GLN A 4 5.01 -8.78 15.64
C GLN A 4 3.90 -8.04 16.39
N THR A 5 4.26 -7.14 17.30
CA THR A 5 3.31 -6.25 17.96
C THR A 5 2.92 -5.08 17.05
N PHE A 6 1.75 -4.47 17.29
CA PHE A 6 1.35 -3.25 16.59
C PHE A 6 2.41 -2.13 16.66
N PHE A 7 3.05 -1.98 17.82
CA PHE A 7 4.13 -1.01 17.99
C PHE A 7 5.33 -1.29 17.07
N GLN A 8 5.77 -2.55 16.98
CA GLN A 8 6.86 -2.94 16.07
C GLN A 8 6.46 -2.76 14.60
N PHE A 9 5.23 -3.12 14.23
CA PHE A 9 4.68 -2.89 12.90
C PHE A 9 4.71 -1.41 12.52
N LYS A 10 4.21 -0.53 13.39
CA LYS A 10 4.20 0.92 13.17
C LYS A 10 5.60 1.51 13.04
N GLN A 11 6.61 0.94 13.70
CA GLN A 11 8.00 1.36 13.54
C GLN A 11 8.57 1.06 12.14
N THR A 12 7.99 0.13 11.40
CA THR A 12 8.40 -0.16 10.02
C THR A 12 7.85 0.84 9.00
N ARG A 13 6.99 1.76 9.43
CA ARG A 13 6.32 2.73 8.56
C ARG A 13 7.33 3.62 7.85
N GLU A 14 7.31 3.56 6.53
CA GLU A 14 8.11 4.43 5.67
C GLU A 14 7.23 5.11 4.62
N ARG A 15 7.59 6.34 4.24
CA ARG A 15 6.98 6.99 3.08
C ARG A 15 7.59 6.40 1.82
N ILE A 16 6.74 5.88 0.95
CA ILE A 16 7.11 5.20 -0.28
C ILE A 16 6.24 5.69 -1.44
N THR A 17 6.53 5.16 -2.62
CA THR A 17 5.65 5.15 -3.78
C THR A 17 5.21 3.73 -4.10
N PHE A 18 4.15 3.57 -4.90
CA PHE A 18 3.73 2.25 -5.33
C PHE A 18 4.79 1.52 -6.19
N ARG A 19 5.72 2.25 -6.80
CA ARG A 19 6.93 1.70 -7.46
C ARG A 19 7.84 0.91 -6.51
N ASP A 20 7.84 1.27 -5.22
CA ASP A 20 8.69 0.59 -4.24
C ASP A 20 8.15 -0.80 -3.90
N ILE A 21 6.86 -1.05 -4.12
CA ILE A 21 6.14 -2.30 -3.78
C ILE A 21 5.67 -3.12 -4.97
N ILE A 22 5.43 -2.51 -6.13
CA ILE A 22 5.01 -3.24 -7.34
C ILE A 22 6.24 -3.53 -8.20
N LYS A 23 6.59 -4.80 -8.33
CA LYS A 23 7.73 -5.29 -9.13
C LYS A 23 7.29 -6.17 -10.29
N THR A 24 6.37 -7.10 -10.05
CA THR A 24 5.93 -8.08 -11.05
C THR A 24 4.50 -7.87 -11.52
N GLY A 25 3.67 -7.17 -10.76
CA GLY A 25 2.24 -6.98 -11.05
C GLY A 25 1.34 -8.03 -10.37
N ASP A 26 1.93 -8.94 -9.60
CA ASP A 26 1.19 -9.95 -8.81
C ASP A 26 0.97 -9.51 -7.35
N GLU A 27 1.55 -8.38 -6.96
CA GLU A 27 1.44 -7.85 -5.62
C GLU A 27 0.03 -7.31 -5.33
N VAL A 28 -0.37 -7.34 -4.06
CA VAL A 28 -1.67 -6.77 -3.61
C VAL A 28 -1.79 -5.31 -4.04
N ALA A 29 -0.68 -4.58 -3.99
CA ALA A 29 -0.59 -3.19 -4.43
C ALA A 29 -0.84 -3.00 -5.93
N ALA A 30 -0.44 -3.98 -6.76
CA ALA A 30 -0.69 -3.95 -8.19
C ALA A 30 -2.18 -4.16 -8.49
N SER A 31 -2.80 -5.13 -7.82
CA SER A 31 -4.26 -5.33 -7.88
C SER A 31 -5.04 -4.09 -7.41
N TYR A 32 -4.57 -3.45 -6.33
CA TYR A 32 -5.16 -2.20 -5.81
C TYR A 32 -5.15 -1.07 -6.85
N LEU A 33 -4.06 -0.94 -7.62
CA LEU A 33 -3.95 0.06 -8.69
C LEU A 33 -4.51 -0.41 -10.04
N ASN A 34 -5.07 -1.62 -10.11
CA ASN A 34 -5.49 -2.26 -11.36
C ASN A 34 -4.36 -2.30 -12.42
N ILE A 35 -3.13 -2.59 -11.97
CA ILE A 35 -1.94 -2.77 -12.80
C ILE A 35 -1.64 -4.27 -12.90
N SER A 36 -1.62 -4.82 -14.10
CA SER A 36 -1.20 -6.20 -14.35
C SER A 36 0.27 -6.30 -14.78
N ALA A 37 0.82 -7.52 -14.75
CA ALA A 37 2.14 -7.81 -15.33
C ALA A 37 2.25 -7.41 -16.81
N ALA A 38 1.15 -7.53 -17.57
CA ALA A 38 1.13 -7.14 -18.98
C ALA A 38 1.22 -5.62 -19.16
N ASP A 39 0.61 -4.85 -18.26
CA ASP A 39 0.66 -3.38 -18.30
C ASP A 39 2.07 -2.87 -18.01
N LEU A 40 2.77 -3.51 -17.06
CA LEU A 40 4.18 -3.20 -16.75
C LEU A 40 5.13 -3.45 -17.93
N LEU A 41 4.78 -4.38 -18.81
CA LEU A 41 5.56 -4.74 -20.00
C LEU A 41 5.05 -4.09 -21.29
N SER A 42 3.92 -3.38 -21.24
CA SER A 42 3.28 -2.78 -22.40
C SER A 42 4.17 -1.73 -23.04
N ASP A 43 4.19 -1.68 -24.38
CA ASP A 43 4.85 -0.64 -25.16
C ASP A 43 3.94 0.52 -25.57
N ASP A 44 2.63 0.41 -25.28
CA ASP A 44 1.66 1.46 -25.57
C ASP A 44 1.93 2.70 -24.70
N PRO A 45 2.15 3.89 -25.29
CA PRO A 45 2.40 5.12 -24.54
C PRO A 45 1.27 5.51 -23.58
N ALA A 46 0.00 5.19 -23.90
CA ALA A 46 -1.12 5.49 -23.03
C ALA A 46 -1.08 4.62 -21.77
N VAL A 47 -0.89 3.31 -21.94
CA VAL A 47 -0.74 2.36 -20.82
C VAL A 47 0.48 2.71 -19.96
N LYS A 48 1.61 3.05 -20.58
CA LYS A 48 2.81 3.50 -19.86
C LYS A 48 2.55 4.75 -19.01
N ALA A 49 1.74 5.68 -19.50
CA ALA A 49 1.40 6.89 -18.76
C ALA A 49 0.52 6.58 -17.54
N GLU A 50 -0.52 5.76 -17.72
CA GLU A 50 -1.42 5.34 -16.63
C GLU A 50 -0.67 4.53 -15.56
N VAL A 51 0.14 3.54 -15.98
CA VAL A 51 0.99 2.76 -15.07
C VAL A 51 1.95 3.68 -14.33
N LYS A 52 2.60 4.63 -15.02
CA LYS A 52 3.51 5.57 -14.37
C LYS A 52 2.79 6.41 -13.32
N GLU A 53 1.61 6.95 -13.64
CA GLU A 53 0.80 7.72 -12.70
C GLU A 53 0.47 6.90 -11.45
N GLY A 54 -0.01 5.66 -11.63
CA GLY A 54 -0.28 4.74 -10.53
C GLY A 54 0.96 4.48 -9.67
N LEU A 55 2.08 4.13 -10.30
CA LEU A 55 3.33 3.81 -9.59
C LEU A 55 3.92 5.02 -8.84
N ASP A 56 3.68 6.24 -9.30
CA ASP A 56 4.17 7.47 -8.68
C ASP A 56 3.25 7.98 -7.54
N ARG A 57 2.08 7.35 -7.32
CA ARG A 57 1.22 7.61 -6.16
C ARG A 57 1.98 7.31 -4.86
N LYS A 58 1.71 8.12 -3.83
CA LYS A 58 2.40 8.05 -2.54
C LYS A 58 1.66 7.13 -1.59
N ALA A 59 2.40 6.47 -0.73
CA ALA A 59 1.84 5.64 0.32
C ALA A 59 2.73 5.65 1.56
N PHE A 60 2.17 5.21 2.67
CA PHE A 60 2.95 4.61 3.74
C PHE A 60 3.06 3.11 3.48
N GLY A 61 4.29 2.60 3.46
CA GLY A 61 4.61 1.19 3.36
C GLY A 61 4.96 0.64 4.73
N TYR A 62 4.57 -0.61 4.98
CA TYR A 62 4.84 -1.31 6.23
C TYR A 62 5.36 -2.72 5.93
N ARG A 63 6.27 -3.19 6.78
CA ARG A 63 6.78 -4.56 6.77
C ARG A 63 6.07 -5.33 7.87
N PHE A 64 5.25 -6.29 7.47
CA PHE A 64 4.50 -7.15 8.37
C PHE A 64 5.11 -8.56 8.44
N GLY A 65 5.24 -9.09 9.66
CA GLY A 65 5.89 -10.36 9.94
C GLY A 65 7.39 -10.35 9.61
N ASP A 66 7.90 -11.44 9.04
CA ASP A 66 9.33 -11.61 8.71
C ASP A 66 9.70 -11.07 7.31
N SER A 67 8.82 -10.28 6.68
CA SER A 67 9.06 -9.72 5.34
C SER A 67 10.12 -8.63 5.36
N GLU A 68 11.17 -8.78 4.55
CA GLU A 68 12.15 -7.71 4.31
C GLU A 68 11.60 -6.60 3.39
N GLU A 69 10.56 -6.93 2.62
CA GLU A 69 9.88 -6.03 1.69
C GLU A 69 8.59 -5.48 2.31
N PHE A 70 8.14 -4.30 1.83
CA PHE A 70 6.85 -3.76 2.22
C PHE A 70 5.73 -4.59 1.60
N ASN A 71 4.89 -5.17 2.44
CA ASN A 71 3.80 -6.07 2.05
C ASN A 71 2.42 -5.55 2.49
N LYS A 72 2.39 -4.39 3.16
CA LYS A 72 1.20 -3.67 3.61
C LYS A 72 1.36 -2.19 3.30
N PHE A 73 0.26 -1.51 3.00
CA PHE A 73 0.31 -0.08 2.65
C PHE A 73 -0.97 0.66 3.02
N ILE A 74 -0.84 1.98 3.18
CA ILE A 74 -1.93 2.96 3.27
C ILE A 74 -1.61 4.04 2.25
N GLU A 75 -2.50 4.30 1.31
CA GLU A 75 -2.29 5.35 0.32
C GLU A 75 -2.34 6.74 0.97
N ILE A 76 -1.52 7.67 0.44
CA ILE A 76 -1.60 9.09 0.74
C ILE A 76 -2.15 9.80 -0.50
N GLU A 77 -3.40 10.24 -0.42
CA GLU A 77 -4.06 10.92 -1.53
C GLU A 77 -3.50 12.34 -1.75
N ALA A 78 -3.84 12.95 -2.89
CA ALA A 78 -3.32 14.26 -3.29
C ALA A 78 -3.70 15.40 -2.33
N ASP A 79 -4.83 15.28 -1.64
CA ASP A 79 -5.30 16.22 -0.62
C ASP A 79 -4.64 16.01 0.76
N GLY A 80 -3.81 14.96 0.89
CA GLY A 80 -3.11 14.59 2.11
C GLY A 80 -3.91 13.67 3.02
N SER A 81 -5.09 13.22 2.61
CA SER A 81 -5.82 12.17 3.30
C SER A 81 -5.16 10.80 3.13
N TYR A 82 -5.54 9.87 3.98
CA TYR A 82 -5.03 8.51 4.06
C TYR A 82 -6.14 7.55 3.68
N TYR A 83 -5.85 6.64 2.77
CA TYR A 83 -6.84 5.73 2.22
C TYR A 83 -6.37 4.28 2.34
N LEU A 84 -7.26 3.42 2.82
CA LEU A 84 -7.00 2.01 3.07
C LEU A 84 -8.17 1.16 2.57
N ILE A 85 -7.87 0.13 1.77
CA ILE A 85 -8.83 -0.91 1.40
C ILE A 85 -8.42 -2.23 2.04
N LEU A 86 -9.36 -2.85 2.76
CA LEU A 86 -9.24 -4.20 3.30
C LEU A 86 -10.40 -5.04 2.76
N GLY A 87 -10.12 -5.97 1.85
CA GLY A 87 -11.16 -6.75 1.17
C GLY A 87 -12.12 -5.85 0.38
N ASN A 88 -13.38 -5.78 0.82
CA ASN A 88 -14.42 -4.95 0.20
C ASN A 88 -14.76 -3.70 1.04
N THR A 89 -13.95 -3.39 2.04
CA THR A 89 -14.20 -2.26 2.95
C THR A 89 -13.14 -1.20 2.75
N GLU A 90 -13.61 0.05 2.61
CA GLU A 90 -12.78 1.22 2.42
C GLU A 90 -12.80 2.07 3.69
N TYR A 91 -11.63 2.59 4.05
CA TYR A 91 -11.43 3.43 5.21
C TYR A 91 -10.64 4.67 4.81
N VAL A 92 -11.03 5.82 5.35
CA VAL A 92 -10.41 7.12 5.05
C VAL A 92 -10.11 7.85 6.36
N GLY A 93 -8.96 8.50 6.42
CA GLY A 93 -8.56 9.37 7.51
C GLY A 93 -7.90 10.65 7.00
N SER A 94 -8.02 11.76 7.71
CA SER A 94 -7.38 13.03 7.32
C SER A 94 -6.52 13.62 8.44
N THR A 95 -6.47 12.95 9.58
CA THR A 95 -5.69 13.37 10.76
C THR A 95 -4.70 12.29 11.17
N SER A 96 -3.71 12.66 12.00
CA SER A 96 -2.75 11.69 12.54
C SER A 96 -3.41 10.64 13.45
N GLU A 97 -4.50 11.01 14.15
CA GLU A 97 -5.27 10.07 14.98
C GLU A 97 -6.03 9.05 14.12
N GLU A 98 -6.59 9.49 12.98
CA GLU A 98 -7.26 8.58 12.05
C GLU A 98 -6.26 7.69 11.31
N LEU A 99 -5.08 8.22 10.94
CA LEU A 99 -4.00 7.38 10.41
C LEU A 99 -3.65 6.25 11.35
N GLU A 100 -3.54 6.52 12.65
CA GLU A 100 -3.24 5.49 13.65
C GLU A 100 -4.36 4.43 13.76
N LYS A 101 -5.62 4.82 13.58
CA LYS A 101 -6.73 3.86 13.49
C LYS A 101 -6.61 2.99 12.23
N LEU A 102 -6.31 3.59 11.07
CA LEU A 102 -6.07 2.84 9.83
C LEU A 102 -4.90 1.87 9.97
N GLU A 103 -3.82 2.29 10.62
CA GLU A 103 -2.67 1.43 10.92
C GLU A 103 -3.07 0.24 11.79
N GLN A 104 -3.93 0.46 12.79
CA GLN A 104 -4.43 -0.60 13.66
C GLN A 104 -5.31 -1.60 12.89
N GLU A 105 -6.27 -1.12 12.09
CA GLU A 105 -7.10 -1.98 11.24
C GLU A 105 -6.25 -2.81 10.26
N LEU A 106 -5.26 -2.18 9.63
CA LEU A 106 -4.32 -2.85 8.71
C LEU A 106 -3.48 -3.93 9.41
N PHE A 107 -3.06 -3.68 10.65
CA PHE A 107 -2.31 -4.63 11.47
C PHE A 107 -3.19 -5.83 11.87
N GLU A 108 -4.40 -5.57 12.39
CA GLU A 108 -5.35 -6.61 12.81
C GLU A 108 -5.77 -7.50 11.63
N TRP A 109 -5.95 -6.92 10.43
CA TRP A 109 -6.20 -7.69 9.20
C TRP A 109 -5.00 -8.53 8.75
N GLY A 110 -3.77 -8.14 9.10
CA GLY A 110 -2.57 -8.93 8.81
C GLY A 110 -2.40 -10.15 9.73
N GLU A 111 -2.98 -10.11 10.93
CA GLU A 111 -2.92 -11.18 11.92
C GLU A 111 -3.89 -12.34 11.62
N GLY A 112 -5.02 -12.05 10.98
CA GLY A 112 -6.09 -13.02 10.65
C GLY A 112 -5.77 -13.93 9.47
#